data_AF-A0A8S3UCP1-F1
#
_entry.id   AF-A0A8S3UCP1-F1
#
_cell.length_a   1.000
_cell.length_b   1.000
_cell.length_c   1.000
_cell.angle_alpha   90.00
_cell.angle_beta   90.00
_cell.angle_gamma   90.00
#
_symmetry.space_group_name_H-M   'P 1'
#
loop_
_entity.id
_entity.type
_entity.pdbx_description
1 polymer ?
#
loop_
_entity_poly.entity_id
_entity_poly.type
_entity_poly.pdbx_seq_one_letter_code
_entity_poly.pdbx_strand_id
1 'polypeptide(L)'
;MQKQLSMTVNRTFNPAATQKFKREITQMRDKINQHLDFRKSVVNGLEDTENMIRRQVETAVNKYNPGLQTWKKLWEFEDSTILMNISGLTIDKHSTIYVASRGNNSIVVISPDGEKGRCILGKEDGITDPRGIFINEENDTLLVTNYNGTAFLYQNAMISELFRKLPSIRNRDFD
;
A
#
# COMPACT_ATOMS: atom_id res chain seq x y z
N MET A 1 60.66 68.27 24.80
CA MET A 1 59.81 68.42 23.60
C MET A 1 59.38 67.03 23.12
N GLN A 2 58.12 66.66 23.28
CA GLN A 2 57.21 66.16 22.23
C GLN A 2 55.98 65.49 22.84
N LYS A 3 54.81 66.05 22.49
CA LYS A 3 53.47 65.49 22.66
C LYS A 3 53.35 64.21 21.82
N GLN A 4 52.72 63.17 22.36
CA GLN A 4 51.88 62.29 21.56
C GLN A 4 50.51 62.21 22.22
N LEU A 5 49.52 62.80 21.53
CA LEU A 5 48.10 62.61 21.80
C LEU A 5 47.77 61.14 21.50
N SER A 6 47.39 60.36 22.51
CA SER A 6 46.52 59.22 22.30
C SER A 6 45.11 59.63 22.71
N MET A 7 44.32 60.10 21.73
CA MET A 7 42.87 60.14 21.88
C MET A 7 42.36 58.69 21.90
N THR A 8 42.48 58.05 23.05
CA THR A 8 41.72 56.83 23.31
C THR A 8 40.31 57.28 23.59
N VAL A 9 39.44 57.19 22.59
CA VAL A 9 38.00 57.25 22.81
C VAL A 9 37.65 56.00 23.63
N ASN A 10 37.81 56.10 24.95
CA ASN A 10 37.27 55.14 25.90
C ASN A 10 35.76 55.27 25.80
N ARG A 11 35.15 54.51 24.88
CA ARG A 11 33.73 54.17 24.97
C ARG A 11 33.59 53.35 26.25
N THR A 12 33.37 54.03 27.36
CA THR A 12 33.10 53.41 28.65
C THR A 12 31.85 52.57 28.50
N PHE A 13 32.06 51.26 28.38
CA PHE A 13 31.00 50.27 28.41
C PHE A 13 30.35 50.37 29.79
N ASN A 14 29.14 50.92 29.87
CA ASN A 14 28.38 50.98 31.11
C ASN A 14 27.89 49.56 31.44
N PRO A 15 28.43 48.90 32.49
CA PRO A 15 28.08 47.50 32.80
C PRO A 15 26.61 47.36 33.21
N ALA A 16 26.06 48.38 33.87
CA ALA A 16 24.66 48.40 34.28
C ALA A 16 23.71 48.52 33.07
N ALA A 17 24.06 49.35 32.08
CA ALA A 17 23.30 49.45 30.83
C ALA A 17 23.34 48.13 30.03
N THR A 18 24.50 47.47 30.01
CA THR A 18 24.67 46.16 29.35
C THR A 18 23.87 45.05 30.05
N GLN A 19 23.85 45.05 31.38
CA GLN A 19 23.07 44.08 32.16
C GLN A 19 21.56 44.32 32.03
N LYS A 20 21.13 45.58 31.97
CA LYS A 20 19.74 45.96 31.69
C LYS A 20 19.31 45.46 30.30
N PHE A 21 20.10 45.73 29.27
CA PHE A 21 19.84 45.27 27.91
C PHE A 21 19.79 43.73 27.81
N LYS A 22 20.68 43.01 28.50
CA LYS A 22 20.62 41.54 28.58
C LYS A 22 19.32 41.04 29.22
N ARG A 23 18.86 41.69 30.30
CA ARG A 23 17.58 41.35 30.95
C ARG A 23 16.40 41.58 30.02
N GLU A 24 16.40 42.68 29.26
CA GLU A 24 15.37 42.97 28.26
C GLU A 24 15.35 41.92 27.14
N ILE A 25 16.51 41.50 26.62
CA ILE A 25 16.60 40.41 25.63
C ILE A 25 16.05 39.10 26.20
N THR A 26 16.39 38.73 27.43
CA THR A 26 15.86 37.53 28.07
C THR A 26 14.34 37.61 28.21
N GLN A 27 13.80 38.73 28.70
CA GLN A 27 12.36 38.93 28.80
C GLN A 27 11.65 38.86 27.45
N MET A 28 12.25 39.41 26.39
CA MET A 28 11.72 39.28 25.03
C MET A 28 11.73 37.84 24.54
N ARG A 29 12.81 37.09 24.80
CA ARG A 29 12.91 35.67 24.45
C ARG A 29 11.84 34.84 25.18
N ASP A 30 11.64 35.07 26.47
CA ASP A 30 10.66 34.34 27.26
C ASP A 30 9.23 34.59 26.76
N LYS A 31 8.90 35.84 26.40
CA LYS A 31 7.62 36.18 25.78
C LYS A 31 7.42 35.48 24.44
N ILE A 32 8.45 35.41 23.60
CA ILE A 32 8.38 34.69 22.32
C ILE A 32 8.14 33.20 22.54
N ASN A 33 8.84 32.58 23.48
CA ASN A 33 8.67 31.16 23.80
C ASN A 33 7.25 30.86 24.33
N GLN A 34 6.72 31.69 25.22
CA GLN A 34 5.33 31.56 25.69
C GLN A 34 4.31 31.64 24.54
N HIS A 35 4.51 32.57 23.60
CA HIS A 35 3.66 32.66 22.41
C HIS A 35 3.76 31.43 21.51
N LEU A 36 4.96 30.85 21.36
CA LEU A 36 5.16 29.63 20.57
C LEU A 36 4.51 28.41 21.23
N ASP A 37 4.63 28.26 22.54
CA ASP A 37 4.03 27.16 23.29
C ASP A 37 2.51 27.24 23.27
N PHE A 38 1.94 28.45 23.40
CA PHE A 38 0.51 28.66 23.22
C PHE A 38 0.04 28.26 21.82
N ARG A 39 0.76 28.65 20.77
CA ARG A 39 0.44 28.25 19.39
C ARG A 39 0.47 26.73 19.21
N LYS A 40 1.48 26.04 19.74
CA LYS A 40 1.56 24.57 19.70
C LYS A 40 0.38 23.93 20.43
N SER A 41 0.01 24.44 21.59
CA SER A 41 -1.15 23.94 22.34
C SER A 41 -2.45 24.07 21.55
N VAL A 42 -2.64 25.18 20.83
CA VAL A 42 -3.81 25.37 19.95
C VAL A 42 -3.80 24.37 18.79
N VAL A 43 -2.66 24.16 18.14
CA VAL A 43 -2.52 23.20 17.02
C VAL A 43 -2.79 21.77 17.49
N ASN A 44 -2.21 21.35 18.61
CA ASN A 44 -2.44 20.01 19.15
C ASN A 44 -3.91 19.79 19.50
N GLY A 45 -4.58 20.79 20.11
CA GLY A 45 -6.01 20.69 20.41
C GLY A 45 -6.89 20.59 19.16
N LEU A 46 -6.48 21.21 18.05
CA LEU A 46 -7.16 21.06 16.75
C LEU A 46 -6.96 19.66 16.16
N GLU A 47 -5.74 19.11 16.22
CA GLU A 47 -5.42 17.76 15.76
C GLU A 47 -6.16 16.69 16.58
N ASP A 48 -6.25 16.85 17.90
CA ASP A 48 -7.04 16.00 18.78
C ASP A 48 -8.54 16.03 18.40
N THR A 49 -9.06 17.21 18.08
CA THR A 49 -10.45 17.39 17.66
C THR A 49 -10.70 16.73 16.29
N GLU A 50 -9.80 16.90 15.33
CA GLU A 50 -9.88 16.25 14.01
C GLU A 50 -9.88 14.72 14.16
N ASN A 51 -8.98 14.18 14.98
CA ASN A 51 -8.90 12.75 15.26
C ASN A 51 -10.16 12.22 15.95
N MET A 52 -10.75 12.99 16.86
CA MET A 52 -12.04 12.64 17.49
C MET A 52 -13.17 12.58 16.46
N ILE A 53 -13.29 13.59 15.60
CA ILE A 53 -14.30 13.64 14.52
C ILE A 53 -14.10 12.46 13.56
N ARG A 54 -12.86 12.19 13.13
CA ARG A 54 -12.52 11.07 12.25
C ARG A 54 -13.01 9.74 12.81
N ARG A 55 -12.70 9.45 14.08
CA ARG A 55 -13.14 8.20 14.75
C ARG A 55 -14.66 8.10 14.84
N GLN A 56 -15.36 9.20 15.13
CA GLN A 56 -16.82 9.22 15.18
C GLN A 56 -17.43 8.97 13.80
N VAL A 57 -16.86 9.57 12.75
CA VAL A 57 -17.26 9.34 11.36
C VAL A 57 -17.02 7.89 10.96
N GLU A 58 -15.85 7.33 11.21
CA GLU A 58 -15.53 5.92 10.94
C GLU A 58 -16.50 4.98 11.66
N THR A 59 -16.80 5.26 12.93
CA THR A 59 -17.78 4.49 13.71
C THR A 59 -19.18 4.57 13.09
N ALA A 60 -19.61 5.75 12.66
CA ALA A 60 -20.90 5.94 12.01
C ALA A 60 -20.95 5.24 10.64
N VAL A 61 -19.90 5.33 9.84
CA VAL A 61 -19.78 4.66 8.54
C VAL A 61 -19.83 3.15 8.73
N ASN A 62 -19.06 2.58 9.66
CA ASN A 62 -19.07 1.15 9.94
C ASN A 62 -20.43 0.67 10.47
N LYS A 63 -21.14 1.50 11.25
CA LYS A 63 -22.44 1.17 11.81
C LYS A 63 -23.58 1.20 10.79
N TYR A 64 -23.61 2.22 9.93
CA TYR A 64 -24.74 2.48 9.03
C TYR A 64 -24.49 2.07 7.58
N ASN A 65 -23.23 1.87 7.18
CA ASN A 65 -22.87 1.37 5.86
C ASN A 65 -21.60 0.50 5.93
N PRO A 66 -21.68 -0.69 6.55
CA PRO A 66 -20.54 -1.61 6.67
C PRO A 66 -19.99 -2.07 5.31
N GLY A 67 -20.74 -1.90 4.22
CA GLY A 67 -20.31 -2.17 2.85
C GLY A 67 -19.52 -1.02 2.21
N LEU A 68 -19.46 0.16 2.83
CA LEU A 68 -18.65 1.30 2.37
C LEU A 68 -17.16 1.15 2.77
N GLN A 69 -16.69 -0.10 2.90
CA GLN A 69 -15.26 -0.36 3.01
C GLN A 69 -14.61 0.00 1.67
N THR A 70 -13.61 0.87 1.72
CA THR A 70 -12.77 1.15 0.57
C THR A 70 -12.06 -0.13 0.14
N TRP A 71 -11.88 -0.32 -1.17
CA TRP A 71 -11.18 -1.48 -1.71
C TRP A 71 -9.78 -1.59 -1.08
N LYS A 72 -9.56 -2.62 -0.26
CA LYS A 72 -8.26 -2.91 0.33
C LYS A 72 -7.50 -3.88 -0.58
N LYS A 73 -6.34 -3.47 -1.10
CA LYS A 73 -5.40 -4.41 -1.74
C LYS A 73 -4.98 -5.45 -0.71
N LEU A 74 -5.27 -6.72 -0.96
CA LEU A 74 -4.91 -7.83 -0.05
C LEU A 74 -3.53 -8.40 -0.37
N TRP A 75 -3.25 -8.64 -1.64
CA TRP A 75 -1.98 -9.16 -2.14
C TRP A 75 -1.75 -8.70 -3.59
N GLU A 76 -0.53 -8.92 -4.07
CA GLU A 76 -0.13 -8.73 -5.46
C GLU A 76 0.73 -9.92 -5.88
N PHE A 77 0.55 -10.37 -7.13
CA PHE A 77 1.36 -11.43 -7.73
C PHE A 77 2.11 -10.87 -8.92
N GLU A 78 3.43 -10.90 -8.88
CA GLU A 78 4.29 -10.40 -9.95
C GLU A 78 5.35 -11.45 -10.31
N ASP A 79 5.17 -12.08 -11.46
CA ASP A 79 6.17 -12.94 -12.08
C ASP A 79 6.00 -12.87 -13.60
N SER A 80 6.81 -12.03 -14.25
CA SER A 80 6.74 -11.82 -15.70
C SER A 80 7.13 -13.06 -16.51
N THR A 81 7.83 -14.03 -15.90
CA THR A 81 8.23 -15.27 -16.58
C THR A 81 7.05 -16.18 -16.87
N ILE A 82 5.97 -16.07 -16.08
CA ILE A 82 4.74 -16.86 -16.26
C ILE A 82 3.52 -15.98 -16.53
N LEU A 83 3.47 -14.75 -16.03
CA LEU A 83 2.33 -13.83 -16.17
C LEU A 83 2.71 -12.54 -16.92
N MET A 84 2.27 -12.41 -18.18
CA MET A 84 2.59 -11.26 -19.02
C MET A 84 1.41 -10.89 -19.93
N ASN A 85 1.11 -9.59 -20.04
CA ASN A 85 0.06 -9.04 -20.90
C ASN A 85 -1.31 -9.73 -20.74
N ILE A 86 -1.79 -9.88 -19.50
CA ILE A 86 -3.00 -10.65 -19.19
C ILE A 86 -4.25 -10.15 -19.95
N SER A 87 -5.15 -11.07 -20.29
CA SER A 87 -6.32 -10.77 -21.14
C SER A 87 -7.66 -11.24 -20.56
N GLY A 88 -7.67 -12.28 -19.74
CA GLY A 88 -8.86 -12.85 -19.12
C GLY A 88 -8.52 -13.63 -17.86
N LEU A 89 -9.47 -13.74 -16.93
CA LEU A 89 -9.32 -14.48 -15.69
C LEU A 89 -10.62 -15.14 -15.25
N THR A 90 -10.51 -16.20 -14.45
CA THR A 90 -11.63 -16.81 -13.71
C THR A 90 -11.13 -17.29 -12.35
N ILE A 91 -12.06 -17.61 -11.45
CA ILE A 91 -11.80 -18.07 -10.08
C ILE A 91 -12.65 -19.32 -9.83
N ASP A 92 -12.12 -20.28 -9.08
CA ASP A 92 -12.86 -21.46 -8.59
C ASP A 92 -13.44 -21.21 -7.17
N LYS A 93 -14.26 -22.15 -6.67
CA LYS A 93 -14.82 -22.10 -5.30
C LYS A 93 -13.79 -22.15 -4.18
N HIS A 94 -12.54 -22.51 -4.48
CA HIS A 94 -11.41 -22.56 -3.56
C HIS A 94 -10.58 -21.27 -3.60
N SER A 95 -11.02 -20.27 -4.36
CA SER A 95 -10.33 -19.00 -4.59
C SER A 95 -9.02 -19.12 -5.37
N THR A 96 -8.79 -20.24 -6.07
CA THR A 96 -7.71 -20.34 -7.05
C THR A 96 -8.03 -19.44 -8.23
N ILE A 97 -7.06 -18.66 -8.67
CA ILE A 97 -7.22 -17.74 -9.78
C ILE A 97 -6.56 -18.32 -11.02
N TYR A 98 -7.28 -18.34 -12.13
CA TYR A 98 -6.77 -18.79 -13.43
C TYR A 98 -6.68 -17.58 -14.34
N VAL A 99 -5.55 -17.41 -15.01
CA VAL A 99 -5.28 -16.22 -15.81
C VAL A 99 -4.76 -16.62 -17.20
N ALA A 100 -5.34 -16.02 -18.22
CA ALA A 100 -4.83 -16.06 -19.59
C ALA A 100 -3.64 -15.10 -19.71
N SER A 101 -2.44 -15.67 -19.77
CA SER A 101 -1.18 -14.95 -19.93
C SER A 101 -0.85 -14.87 -21.42
N ARG A 102 -1.42 -13.86 -22.09
CA ARG A 102 -1.29 -13.71 -23.55
C ARG A 102 0.15 -13.53 -24.00
N GLY A 103 0.94 -12.76 -23.26
CA GLY A 103 2.35 -12.53 -23.57
C GLY A 103 3.17 -13.82 -23.55
N ASN A 104 2.83 -14.74 -22.64
CA ASN A 104 3.52 -16.02 -22.49
C ASN A 104 2.83 -17.18 -23.21
N ASN A 105 1.71 -16.93 -23.91
CA ASN A 105 0.91 -17.97 -24.57
C ASN A 105 0.58 -19.13 -23.62
N SER A 106 0.11 -18.80 -22.42
CA SER A 106 -0.15 -19.79 -21.38
C SER A 106 -1.39 -19.48 -20.55
N ILE A 107 -1.89 -20.51 -19.88
CA ILE A 107 -2.81 -20.36 -18.75
C ILE A 107 -2.02 -20.57 -17.46
N VAL A 108 -2.12 -19.61 -16.55
CA VAL A 108 -1.46 -19.61 -15.25
C VAL A 108 -2.50 -19.80 -14.16
N VAL A 109 -2.18 -20.61 -13.15
CA VAL A 109 -2.93 -20.65 -11.89
C VAL A 109 -2.15 -19.93 -10.80
N ILE A 110 -2.85 -19.16 -9.97
CA ILE A 110 -2.33 -18.43 -8.83
C ILE A 110 -3.08 -18.90 -7.58
N SER A 111 -2.34 -19.12 -6.50
CA SER A 111 -2.91 -19.53 -5.22
C SER A 111 -3.80 -18.43 -4.60
N PRO A 112 -4.77 -18.80 -3.74
CA PRO A 112 -5.70 -17.83 -3.12
C PRO A 112 -5.03 -16.69 -2.33
N ASP A 113 -3.84 -16.96 -1.79
CA ASP A 113 -3.01 -16.01 -1.04
C ASP A 113 -2.12 -15.14 -1.94
N GLY A 114 -2.09 -15.40 -3.25
CA GLY A 114 -1.25 -14.69 -4.20
C GLY A 114 0.25 -14.98 -4.08
N GLU A 115 0.67 -16.02 -3.34
CA GLU A 115 2.10 -16.32 -3.12
C GLU A 115 2.71 -17.19 -4.22
N LYS A 116 1.92 -18.03 -4.89
CA LYS A 116 2.41 -19.04 -5.84
C LYS A 116 1.67 -18.96 -7.15
N GLY A 117 2.42 -19.02 -8.24
CA GLY A 117 1.88 -19.14 -9.58
C GLY A 117 2.56 -20.26 -10.35
N ARG A 118 1.85 -20.88 -11.29
CA ARG A 118 2.45 -21.81 -12.26
C ARG A 118 1.66 -21.88 -13.56
N CYS A 119 2.37 -22.10 -14.66
CA CYS A 119 1.76 -22.48 -15.93
C CYS A 119 1.10 -23.86 -15.81
N ILE A 120 -0.12 -24.01 -16.32
CA ILE A 120 -0.84 -25.29 -16.39
C ILE A 120 -1.17 -25.73 -17.82
N LEU A 121 -1.18 -24.80 -18.76
CA LEU A 121 -1.33 -25.05 -20.19
C LEU A 121 -0.43 -24.07 -20.95
N GLY A 122 0.35 -24.59 -21.88
CA GLY A 122 1.32 -23.84 -22.66
C GLY A 122 1.01 -23.85 -24.16
N LYS A 123 1.97 -23.36 -24.94
CA LYS A 123 1.86 -23.31 -26.40
C LYS A 123 1.73 -24.70 -27.02
N GLU A 124 2.37 -25.69 -26.41
CA GLU A 124 2.29 -27.11 -26.72
C GLU A 124 0.87 -27.67 -26.59
N ASP A 125 0.04 -27.08 -25.73
CA ASP A 125 -1.37 -27.45 -25.56
C ASP A 125 -2.31 -26.70 -26.51
N GLY A 126 -1.76 -25.95 -27.46
CA GLY A 126 -2.52 -25.13 -28.41
C GLY A 126 -2.86 -23.72 -27.91
N ILE A 127 -2.33 -23.31 -26.76
CA ILE A 127 -2.56 -21.96 -26.24
C ILE A 127 -1.76 -20.95 -27.08
N THR A 128 -2.45 -20.02 -27.73
CA THR A 128 -1.82 -19.01 -28.60
C THR A 128 -2.62 -17.71 -28.53
N ASP A 129 -2.05 -16.66 -27.93
CA ASP A 129 -2.77 -15.40 -27.64
C ASP A 129 -4.14 -15.66 -26.96
N PRO A 130 -4.17 -16.32 -25.79
CA PRO A 130 -5.42 -16.59 -25.07
C PRO A 130 -6.12 -15.29 -24.68
N ARG A 131 -7.46 -15.28 -24.68
CA ARG A 131 -8.31 -14.12 -24.42
C ARG A 131 -9.40 -14.36 -23.39
N GLY A 132 -10.06 -15.50 -23.49
CA GLY A 132 -11.17 -15.89 -22.64
C GLY A 132 -10.84 -17.17 -21.90
N ILE A 133 -11.30 -17.26 -20.66
CA ILE A 133 -11.14 -18.43 -19.80
C ILE A 133 -12.41 -18.62 -18.99
N PHE A 134 -12.86 -19.86 -18.87
CA PHE A 134 -14.01 -20.23 -18.04
C PHE A 134 -13.79 -21.61 -17.44
N ILE A 135 -14.03 -21.74 -16.13
CA ILE A 135 -13.95 -23.02 -15.42
C ILE A 135 -15.35 -23.56 -15.15
N ASN A 136 -15.56 -24.83 -15.47
CA ASN A 136 -16.72 -25.59 -15.04
C ASN A 136 -16.24 -26.67 -14.06
N GLU A 137 -16.39 -26.37 -12.78
CA GLU A 137 -15.96 -27.23 -11.68
C GLU A 137 -16.77 -28.52 -11.53
N GLU A 138 -18.02 -28.55 -12.01
CA GLU A 138 -18.85 -29.77 -11.93
C GLU A 138 -18.28 -30.89 -12.82
N ASN A 139 -17.66 -30.50 -13.93
CA ASN A 139 -17.12 -31.42 -14.93
C ASN A 139 -15.58 -31.46 -14.97
N ASP A 140 -14.91 -30.74 -14.07
CA ASP A 140 -13.44 -30.56 -14.04
C ASP A 140 -12.89 -30.09 -15.41
N THR A 141 -13.60 -29.13 -16.04
CA THR A 141 -13.26 -28.62 -17.36
C THR A 141 -12.88 -27.15 -17.38
N LEU A 142 -11.97 -26.79 -18.27
CA LEU A 142 -11.50 -25.44 -18.52
C LEU A 142 -11.67 -25.10 -19.99
N LEU A 143 -12.52 -24.12 -20.29
CA LEU A 143 -12.66 -23.56 -21.62
C LEU A 143 -11.68 -22.40 -21.78
N VAL A 144 -10.91 -22.41 -22.87
CA VAL A 144 -10.01 -21.32 -23.25
C VAL A 144 -10.31 -20.90 -24.69
N THR A 145 -10.37 -19.61 -24.94
CA THR A 145 -10.47 -19.05 -26.29
C THR A 145 -9.21 -18.29 -26.65
N ASN A 146 -8.68 -18.56 -27.84
CA ASN A 146 -7.54 -17.87 -28.42
C ASN A 146 -8.00 -16.77 -29.38
N TYR A 147 -7.21 -15.71 -29.50
CA TYR A 147 -7.48 -14.60 -30.43
C TYR A 147 -7.58 -15.05 -31.89
N ASN A 148 -6.87 -16.11 -32.27
CA ASN A 148 -6.85 -16.65 -33.62
C ASN A 148 -8.14 -17.40 -34.03
N GLY A 149 -9.18 -17.39 -33.20
CA GLY A 149 -10.47 -18.03 -33.49
C GLY A 149 -10.59 -19.48 -33.05
N THR A 150 -9.64 -20.00 -32.28
CA THR A 150 -9.74 -21.35 -31.68
C THR A 150 -10.30 -21.30 -30.27
N ALA A 151 -11.11 -22.31 -29.93
CA ALA A 151 -11.59 -22.54 -28.57
C ALA A 151 -11.29 -23.99 -28.19
N PHE A 152 -10.70 -24.19 -27.01
CA PHE A 152 -10.33 -25.48 -26.48
C PHE A 152 -11.06 -25.72 -25.17
N LEU A 153 -11.70 -26.89 -25.05
CA LEU A 153 -12.23 -27.39 -23.79
C LEU A 153 -11.26 -28.45 -23.27
N TYR A 154 -10.51 -28.11 -22.22
CA TYR A 154 -9.62 -29.03 -21.54
C TYR A 154 -10.42 -29.75 -20.46
N GLN A 155 -10.33 -31.07 -20.42
CA GLN A 155 -10.74 -31.86 -19.27
C GLN A 155 -9.48 -32.30 -18.55
N ASN A 156 -9.43 -32.08 -17.24
CA ASN A 156 -8.38 -32.65 -16.42
C ASN A 156 -9.03 -33.73 -15.55
N ALA A 157 -8.38 -34.88 -15.38
CA ALA A 157 -8.79 -35.85 -14.36
C ALA A 157 -8.27 -35.46 -12.96
N MET A 158 -7.48 -34.38 -12.88
CA MET A 158 -6.67 -33.98 -11.73
C MET A 158 -6.74 -32.48 -11.41
N ILE A 159 -7.59 -31.65 -12.04
CA ILE A 159 -7.70 -30.22 -11.65
C ILE A 159 -8.10 -30.23 -10.17
N SER A 160 -9.15 -30.95 -9.81
CA SER A 160 -9.59 -31.12 -8.43
C SER A 160 -8.52 -31.71 -7.47
N GLU A 161 -7.63 -32.61 -7.91
CA GLU A 161 -6.55 -33.16 -7.07
C GLU A 161 -5.32 -32.25 -6.93
N LEU A 162 -4.96 -31.51 -7.97
CA LEU A 162 -3.82 -30.60 -7.99
C LEU A 162 -4.02 -29.45 -6.99
N PHE A 163 -5.26 -29.00 -6.77
CA PHE A 163 -5.57 -27.93 -5.80
C PHE A 163 -5.70 -28.45 -4.36
N ARG A 164 -6.08 -29.72 -4.16
CA ARG A 164 -6.02 -30.37 -2.84
C ARG A 164 -4.59 -30.54 -2.31
N LYS A 165 -3.60 -30.65 -3.21
CA LYS A 165 -2.17 -30.77 -2.90
C LYS A 165 -1.41 -29.45 -2.85
N LEU A 166 -2.04 -28.31 -3.17
CA LEU A 166 -1.51 -27.00 -2.83
C LEU A 166 -1.96 -26.71 -1.39
N PRO A 167 -1.13 -26.99 -0.37
CA PRO A 167 -1.55 -26.74 0.99
C PRO A 167 -1.65 -25.22 1.12
N SER A 168 -2.81 -24.74 1.57
CA SER A 168 -2.83 -23.53 2.39
C SER A 168 -1.82 -23.77 3.52
N ILE A 169 -0.63 -23.19 3.44
CA ILE A 169 0.23 -23.12 4.61
C ILE A 169 -0.43 -22.09 5.53
N ARG A 170 -1.21 -22.66 6.46
CA ARG A 170 -1.76 -22.11 7.70
C ARG A 170 -2.99 -21.21 7.60
N ASN A 171 -4.13 -21.84 7.86
CA ASN A 171 -4.83 -21.50 9.10
C ASN A 171 -3.87 -21.72 10.27
N ARG A 172 -3.30 -20.64 10.82
CA ARG A 172 -2.92 -20.58 12.23
C ARG A 172 -3.84 -19.54 12.85
N ASP A 173 -4.85 -20.06 13.53
CA ASP A 173 -5.29 -19.66 14.86
C ASP A 173 -5.29 -18.14 15.12
N PHE A 174 -6.47 -17.55 15.01
CA PHE A 174 -6.86 -16.42 15.85
C PHE A 174 -7.83 -16.95 16.90
N ASP A 175 -7.27 -17.41 18.02
CA ASP A 175 -7.86 -17.19 19.35
C ASP A 175 -7.50 -15.77 19.81
#